data_AF-A0A914C687-F1
#
_entry.id   AF-A0A914C687-F1
#
_cell.length_a   1.000
_cell.length_b   1.000
_cell.length_c   1.000
_cell.angle_alpha   90.00
_cell.angle_beta   90.00
_cell.angle_gamma   90.00
#
_symmetry.space_group_name_H-M   'P 1'
#
loop_
_entity.id
_entity.type
_entity.pdbx_description
1 polymer ?
#
loop_
_entity_poly.entity_id
_entity_poly.type
_entity_poly.pdbx_seq_one_letter_code
_entity_poly.pdbx_strand_id
1 'polypeptide(L)'
;MDITNELSFNSPEYVETCELMLNNLNEELNFSDNDSWEEKKFMQAYELWKEANQELEQLQTTISKISKKLKDKSEEYHEESETSKNVENLLLNTIEMKESKEKELDGLKKMINNMNSIFEAENKSQQELLSKSSIAPILLQRIRNLVSRKQRKISLINLPIEFIVYYWIKSDIFRSVNVSKVENAFDRVKQLTIFYKHAIGPYQKVGKYFCEIDSLVPKGVPTVGIYYDDPQVVPSEICQAAVGCIYAFDNQVLFDESACERLKQKGYEQKVIPAPGSAVHTRQLFNTMLCIFRLIWFSYPAIKKFVKKNELEVQLALEVCKVQPDGNRYVDIYMPIGAANGYYVKEHLNPQDLEEKLSISRSDSEPETQSEKELSQNDLEEEERE
;
A
#
# COMPACT_ATOMS: atom_id res chain seq x y z
N MET A 1 -47.18 -12.15 -17.73
CA MET A 1 -45.71 -12.10 -17.69
C MET A 1 -45.37 -11.63 -16.30
N ASP A 2 -45.04 -12.58 -15.42
CA ASP A 2 -44.77 -12.38 -14.00
C ASP A 2 -43.47 -11.61 -13.78
N ILE A 3 -43.51 -10.55 -12.97
CA ILE A 3 -42.34 -9.79 -12.49
C ILE A 3 -42.39 -9.72 -10.94
N THR A 4 -42.93 -10.74 -10.28
CA THR A 4 -43.02 -10.79 -8.81
C THR A 4 -41.95 -11.66 -8.16
N ASN A 5 -41.04 -12.26 -8.94
CA ASN A 5 -39.90 -13.00 -8.40
C ASN A 5 -38.60 -12.37 -8.89
N GLU A 6 -38.08 -11.41 -8.12
CA GLU A 6 -36.67 -11.41 -7.66
C GLU A 6 -36.41 -10.20 -6.76
N LEU A 7 -35.70 -10.47 -5.66
CA LEU A 7 -35.19 -9.56 -4.63
C LEU A 7 -36.18 -9.15 -3.52
N SER A 8 -36.62 -10.11 -2.72
CA SER A 8 -37.04 -9.85 -1.33
C SER A 8 -35.81 -9.56 -0.46
N PHE A 9 -35.44 -8.29 -0.32
CA PHE A 9 -34.47 -7.79 0.69
C PHE A 9 -35.17 -7.38 2.00
N ASN A 10 -36.30 -8.02 2.32
CA ASN A 10 -37.14 -7.70 3.48
C ASN A 10 -36.92 -8.68 4.65
N SER A 11 -35.70 -9.14 4.91
CA SER A 11 -35.45 -9.93 6.12
C SER A 11 -35.06 -8.98 7.27
N PRO A 12 -35.80 -9.01 8.41
CA PRO A 12 -35.40 -8.33 9.65
C PRO A 12 -33.96 -8.65 10.10
N GLU A 13 -33.40 -9.75 9.61
CA GLU A 13 -32.01 -10.16 9.89
C GLU A 13 -31.00 -9.13 9.36
N TYR A 14 -31.30 -8.31 8.35
CA TYR A 14 -30.35 -7.32 7.83
C TYR A 14 -30.19 -6.11 8.77
N VAL A 15 -31.28 -5.62 9.36
CA VAL A 15 -31.24 -4.55 10.38
C VAL A 15 -30.56 -5.06 11.65
N GLU A 16 -30.86 -6.29 12.04
CA GLU A 16 -30.22 -6.96 13.18
C GLU A 16 -28.72 -7.19 12.93
N THR A 17 -28.33 -7.54 11.69
CA THR A 17 -26.92 -7.69 11.28
C THR A 17 -26.16 -6.36 11.35
N CYS A 18 -26.76 -5.26 10.91
CA CYS A 18 -26.15 -3.93 10.99
C CYS A 18 -26.02 -3.44 12.44
N GLU A 19 -27.01 -3.69 13.30
CA GLU A 19 -26.93 -3.37 14.74
C GLU A 19 -25.90 -4.25 15.47
N LEU A 20 -25.77 -5.52 15.11
CA LEU A 20 -24.75 -6.43 15.64
C LEU A 20 -23.34 -6.01 15.20
N MET A 21 -23.18 -5.57 13.95
CA MET A 21 -21.92 -5.01 13.44
C MET A 21 -21.54 -3.71 14.15
N LEU A 22 -22.51 -2.81 14.41
CA LEU A 22 -22.30 -1.57 15.17
C LEU A 22 -21.91 -1.82 16.63
N ASN A 23 -22.50 -2.83 17.27
CA ASN A 23 -22.16 -3.21 18.64
C ASN A 23 -20.78 -3.87 18.74
N ASN A 24 -20.42 -4.73 17.77
CA ASN A 24 -19.08 -5.31 17.68
C ASN A 24 -18.01 -4.24 17.43
N LEU A 25 -18.30 -3.25 16.58
CA LEU A 25 -17.43 -2.08 16.36
C LEU A 25 -17.20 -1.29 17.66
N ASN A 26 -18.23 -1.09 18.48
CA ASN A 26 -18.10 -0.37 19.76
C ASN A 26 -17.35 -1.17 20.83
N GLU A 27 -17.48 -2.50 20.90
CA GLU A 27 -16.73 -3.33 21.84
C GLU A 27 -15.25 -3.49 21.46
N GLU A 28 -14.93 -3.53 20.15
CA GLU A 28 -13.57 -3.64 19.63
C GLU A 28 -12.78 -2.31 19.55
N LEU A 29 -13.43 -1.18 19.83
CA LEU A 29 -12.81 0.14 19.98
C LEU A 29 -12.25 0.40 21.38
N ASN A 30 -12.29 -0.59 22.29
CA ASN A 30 -11.53 -0.54 23.53
C ASN A 30 -10.03 -0.77 23.26
N PHE A 31 -9.27 0.30 23.48
CA PHE A 31 -7.89 0.56 23.07
C PHE A 31 -6.83 -0.51 23.42
N SER A 32 -5.98 -0.82 22.43
CA SER A 32 -4.56 -1.18 22.66
C SER A 32 -3.67 -0.72 21.49
N ASP A 33 -2.53 -0.12 21.81
CA ASP A 33 -1.56 0.51 20.90
C ASP A 33 -0.98 -0.45 19.85
N ASN A 34 -1.31 -0.27 18.56
CA ASN A 34 -0.63 -0.95 17.46
C ASN A 34 -0.85 -0.21 16.11
N ASP A 35 0.13 0.58 15.68
CA ASP A 35 0.05 1.45 14.48
C ASP A 35 -0.29 0.71 13.16
N SER A 36 0.06 -0.57 13.03
CA SER A 36 -0.27 -1.38 11.83
C SER A 36 -1.71 -1.88 11.82
N TRP A 37 -2.39 -1.89 12.96
CA TRP A 37 -3.74 -2.41 13.14
C TRP A 37 -4.79 -1.32 12.94
N GLU A 38 -4.45 -0.07 13.27
CA GLU A 38 -5.31 1.11 13.06
C GLU A 38 -5.51 1.43 11.57
N GLU A 39 -4.46 1.30 10.75
CA GLU A 39 -4.54 1.56 9.30
C GLU A 39 -5.48 0.55 8.60
N LYS A 40 -5.46 -0.72 9.00
CA LYS A 40 -6.36 -1.75 8.47
C LYS A 40 -7.82 -1.50 8.88
N LYS A 41 -8.06 -1.17 10.15
CA LYS A 41 -9.41 -0.83 10.64
C LYS A 41 -9.96 0.42 9.97
N PHE A 42 -9.12 1.43 9.76
CA PHE A 42 -9.51 2.63 9.03
C PHE A 42 -9.84 2.33 7.56
N MET A 43 -8.99 1.57 6.86
CA MET A 43 -9.27 1.19 5.47
C MET A 43 -10.55 0.35 5.36
N GLN A 44 -10.82 -0.52 6.34
CA GLN A 44 -12.07 -1.27 6.41
C GLN A 44 -13.27 -0.34 6.67
N ALA A 45 -13.17 0.59 7.62
CA ALA A 45 -14.20 1.59 7.88
C ALA A 45 -14.44 2.52 6.67
N TYR A 46 -13.39 2.87 5.93
CA TYR A 46 -13.47 3.68 4.72
C TYR A 46 -14.18 2.94 3.57
N GLU A 47 -13.84 1.68 3.32
CA GLU A 47 -14.54 0.87 2.32
C GLU A 47 -16.02 0.66 2.70
N LEU A 48 -16.33 0.39 3.98
CA LEU A 48 -17.71 0.30 4.45
C LEU A 48 -18.47 1.64 4.29
N TRP A 49 -17.83 2.77 4.58
CA TRP A 49 -18.41 4.09 4.38
C TRP A 49 -18.67 4.39 2.90
N LYS A 50 -17.77 3.97 2.02
CA LYS A 50 -17.88 4.13 0.56
C LYS A 50 -19.01 3.27 0.00
N GLU A 51 -19.13 2.02 0.44
CA GLU A 51 -20.24 1.13 0.09
C GLU A 51 -21.59 1.73 0.54
N ALA A 52 -21.68 2.20 1.78
CA ALA A 52 -22.89 2.84 2.31
C ALA A 52 -23.30 4.10 1.51
N ASN A 53 -22.34 4.90 1.04
CA ASN A 53 -22.64 6.05 0.19
C ASN A 53 -23.11 5.65 -1.21
N GLN A 54 -22.52 4.60 -1.79
CA GLN A 54 -22.95 4.08 -3.08
C GLN A 54 -24.39 3.54 -3.00
N GLU A 55 -24.73 2.81 -1.93
CA GLU A 55 -26.10 2.36 -1.68
C GLU A 55 -27.08 3.53 -1.49
N LEU A 56 -26.66 4.58 -0.77
CA LEU A 56 -27.46 5.79 -0.59
C LEU A 56 -27.77 6.49 -1.92
N GLU A 57 -26.81 6.58 -2.84
CA GLU A 57 -27.03 7.12 -4.20
C GLU A 57 -27.99 6.25 -5.03
N GLN A 58 -27.87 4.92 -4.92
CA GLN A 58 -28.77 3.97 -5.59
C GLN A 58 -30.21 4.08 -5.06
N LEU A 59 -30.38 4.18 -3.74
CA LEU A 59 -31.68 4.36 -3.09
C LEU A 59 -32.33 5.68 -3.49
N GLN A 60 -31.57 6.78 -3.49
CA GLN A 60 -32.07 8.08 -3.94
C GLN A 60 -32.52 8.05 -5.40
N THR A 61 -31.75 7.38 -6.27
CA THR A 61 -32.11 7.18 -7.67
C THR A 61 -33.39 6.37 -7.82
N THR A 62 -33.55 5.33 -7.01
CA THR A 62 -34.74 4.45 -7.01
C THR A 62 -35.98 5.20 -6.56
N ILE A 63 -35.90 5.94 -5.45
CA ILE A 63 -36.98 6.80 -4.94
C ILE A 63 -37.39 7.84 -5.98
N SER A 64 -36.42 8.44 -6.69
CA SER A 64 -36.68 9.38 -7.77
C SER A 64 -37.46 8.74 -8.93
N LYS A 65 -37.06 7.54 -9.38
CA LYS A 65 -37.76 6.78 -10.42
C LYS A 65 -39.19 6.41 -10.01
N ILE A 66 -39.39 5.96 -8.76
CA ILE A 66 -40.71 5.64 -8.20
C ILE A 66 -41.58 6.89 -8.18
N SER A 67 -41.04 8.01 -7.69
CA SER A 67 -41.76 9.29 -7.60
C SER A 67 -42.19 9.80 -8.98
N LYS A 68 -41.33 9.64 -10.00
CA LYS A 68 -41.68 9.97 -11.39
C LYS A 68 -42.81 9.08 -11.91
N LYS A 69 -42.71 7.75 -11.74
CA LYS A 69 -43.77 6.81 -12.14
C LYS A 69 -45.12 7.11 -11.48
N LEU A 70 -45.10 7.47 -10.20
CA LEU A 70 -46.32 7.88 -9.47
C LEU A 70 -46.94 9.14 -10.08
N LYS A 71 -46.11 10.13 -10.42
CA LYS A 71 -46.57 11.36 -11.06
C LYS A 71 -47.17 11.09 -12.45
N ASP A 72 -46.45 10.37 -13.30
CA ASP A 72 -46.90 10.03 -14.67
C ASP A 72 -48.25 9.28 -14.64
N LYS A 73 -48.41 8.32 -13.72
CA LYS A 73 -49.68 7.59 -13.54
C LYS A 73 -50.81 8.43 -12.97
N SER A 74 -50.51 9.38 -12.08
CA SER A 74 -51.53 10.28 -11.55
C SER A 74 -52.07 11.25 -12.61
N GLU A 75 -51.25 11.61 -13.59
CA GLU A 75 -51.64 12.44 -14.74
C GLU A 75 -52.47 11.64 -15.76
N GLU A 76 -52.10 10.40 -16.07
CA GLU A 76 -52.86 9.46 -16.93
C GLU A 76 -54.27 9.19 -16.37
N TYR A 77 -54.41 9.13 -15.04
CA TYR A 77 -55.69 8.88 -14.38
C TYR A 77 -56.68 10.05 -14.42
N HIS A 78 -56.21 11.27 -14.71
CA HIS A 78 -57.11 12.40 -14.94
C HIS A 78 -57.82 12.33 -16.31
N GLU A 79 -57.43 11.39 -17.19
CA GLU A 79 -57.95 11.29 -18.56
C GLU A 79 -58.87 10.07 -18.83
N GLU A 80 -58.80 8.98 -18.04
CA GLU A 80 -59.62 7.76 -18.26
C GLU A 80 -60.43 7.34 -17.01
N SER A 81 -61.76 7.46 -17.06
CA SER A 81 -62.62 7.36 -15.85
C SER A 81 -63.22 5.98 -15.53
N GLU A 82 -62.72 4.85 -16.07
CA GLU A 82 -63.47 3.58 -15.94
C GLU A 82 -62.72 2.31 -15.51
N THR A 83 -61.49 2.41 -14.98
CA THR A 83 -60.80 1.26 -14.35
C THR A 83 -60.27 1.56 -12.95
N SER A 84 -61.21 1.67 -11.99
CA SER A 84 -60.96 2.33 -10.71
C SER A 84 -60.19 1.51 -9.65
N LYS A 85 -60.46 0.20 -9.51
CA LYS A 85 -59.92 -0.59 -8.36
C LYS A 85 -58.52 -1.17 -8.56
N ASN A 86 -58.19 -1.62 -9.76
CA ASN A 86 -56.86 -2.23 -10.01
C ASN A 86 -55.75 -1.17 -9.99
N VAL A 87 -56.05 0.06 -10.39
CA VAL A 87 -55.10 1.17 -10.36
C VAL A 87 -54.91 1.70 -8.95
N GLU A 88 -55.97 1.77 -8.14
CA GLU A 88 -55.90 2.16 -6.72
C GLU A 88 -55.00 1.21 -5.92
N ASN A 89 -55.16 -0.12 -6.10
CA ASN A 89 -54.28 -1.10 -5.46
C ASN A 89 -52.82 -0.97 -5.91
N LEU A 90 -52.59 -0.65 -7.18
CA LEU A 90 -51.24 -0.49 -7.71
C LEU A 90 -50.56 0.79 -7.19
N LEU A 91 -51.32 1.87 -7.02
CA LEU A 91 -50.87 3.12 -6.41
C LEU A 91 -50.53 2.90 -4.94
N LEU A 92 -51.39 2.20 -4.20
CA LEU A 92 -51.17 1.90 -2.79
C LEU A 92 -49.87 1.10 -2.57
N ASN A 93 -49.67 0.02 -3.34
CA ASN A 93 -48.43 -0.77 -3.28
C ASN A 93 -47.19 0.06 -3.64
N THR A 94 -47.32 1.01 -4.57
CA THR A 94 -46.20 1.87 -4.98
C THR A 94 -45.87 2.91 -3.90
N ILE A 95 -46.87 3.40 -3.17
CA ILE A 95 -46.70 4.30 -2.01
C ILE A 95 -46.03 3.56 -0.86
N GLU A 96 -46.50 2.37 -0.50
CA GLU A 96 -45.90 1.54 0.57
C GLU A 96 -44.43 1.21 0.28
N MET A 97 -44.12 0.86 -0.97
CA MET A 97 -42.73 0.62 -1.39
C MET A 97 -41.87 1.89 -1.26
N LYS A 98 -42.42 3.08 -1.57
CA LYS A 98 -41.72 4.35 -1.42
C LYS A 98 -41.43 4.64 0.06
N GLU A 99 -42.42 4.51 0.93
CA GLU A 99 -42.27 4.75 2.37
C GLU A 99 -41.25 3.79 3.01
N SER A 100 -41.27 2.51 2.62
CA SER A 100 -40.26 1.54 3.02
C SER A 100 -38.84 1.97 2.65
N LYS A 101 -38.63 2.43 1.41
CA LYS A 101 -37.32 2.90 0.95
C LYS A 101 -36.89 4.23 1.57
N GLU A 102 -37.83 5.11 1.91
CA GLU A 102 -37.52 6.34 2.65
C GLU A 102 -37.08 6.05 4.09
N LYS A 103 -37.64 5.01 4.72
CA LYS A 103 -37.20 4.56 6.05
C LYS A 103 -35.80 3.95 6.03
N GLU A 104 -35.46 3.14 5.02
CA GLU A 104 -34.09 2.65 4.80
C GLU A 104 -33.10 3.81 4.61
N LEU A 105 -33.48 4.81 3.80
CA LEU A 105 -32.67 6.00 3.56
C LEU A 105 -32.41 6.81 4.85
N ASP A 106 -33.39 6.91 5.74
CA ASP A 106 -33.23 7.60 7.04
C ASP A 106 -32.28 6.83 7.97
N GLY A 107 -32.39 5.50 8.02
CA GLY A 107 -31.46 4.64 8.76
C GLY A 107 -30.00 4.81 8.30
N LEU A 108 -29.77 4.78 6.98
CA LEU A 108 -28.44 5.00 6.41
C LEU A 108 -27.89 6.40 6.71
N LYS A 109 -28.72 7.45 6.62
CA LYS A 109 -28.31 8.81 6.98
C LYS A 109 -27.89 8.91 8.45
N LYS A 110 -28.62 8.25 9.35
CA LYS A 110 -28.29 8.21 10.77
C LYS A 110 -26.96 7.49 11.02
N MET A 111 -26.72 6.37 10.34
CA MET A 111 -25.46 5.64 10.39
C MET A 111 -24.28 6.49 9.91
N ILE A 112 -24.41 7.16 8.76
CA ILE A 112 -23.38 8.07 8.22
C ILE A 112 -23.11 9.23 9.18
N ASN A 113 -24.14 9.83 9.79
CA ASN A 113 -23.96 10.89 10.76
C ASN A 113 -23.23 10.43 12.03
N ASN A 114 -23.51 9.21 12.51
CA ASN A 114 -22.78 8.63 13.64
C ASN A 114 -21.33 8.33 13.29
N MET A 115 -21.04 7.80 12.10
CA MET A 115 -19.67 7.59 11.65
C MET A 115 -18.91 8.92 11.56
N ASN A 116 -19.54 9.96 11.01
CA ASN A 116 -18.93 11.29 10.93
C ASN A 116 -18.63 11.88 12.32
N SER A 117 -19.51 11.69 13.31
CA SER A 117 -19.24 12.19 14.67
C SER A 117 -18.10 11.45 15.37
N ILE A 118 -17.92 10.16 15.09
CA ILE A 118 -16.76 9.37 15.54
C ILE A 118 -15.47 9.92 14.90
N PHE A 119 -15.46 10.13 13.58
CA PHE A 119 -14.32 10.72 12.87
C PHE A 119 -13.98 12.13 13.36
N GLU A 120 -14.99 12.97 13.67
CA GLU A 120 -14.78 14.30 14.23
C GLU A 120 -14.18 14.26 15.65
N ALA A 121 -14.60 13.30 16.47
CA ALA A 121 -14.04 13.10 17.82
C ALA A 121 -12.58 12.63 17.78
N GLU A 122 -12.25 11.70 16.90
CA GLU A 122 -10.86 11.27 16.66
C GLU A 122 -9.99 12.41 16.12
N ASN A 123 -10.47 13.17 15.13
CA ASN A 123 -9.75 14.32 14.59
C ASN A 123 -9.48 15.38 15.68
N LYS A 124 -10.44 15.62 16.59
CA LYS A 124 -10.25 16.54 17.72
C LYS A 124 -9.19 16.04 18.71
N SER A 125 -9.20 14.75 19.03
CA SER A 125 -8.17 14.11 19.87
C SER A 125 -6.77 14.20 19.23
N GLN A 126 -6.68 13.96 17.92
CA GLN A 126 -5.43 14.05 17.16
C GLN A 126 -4.93 15.49 16.96
N GLN A 127 -5.83 16.47 16.84
CA GLN A 127 -5.48 17.90 16.81
C GLN A 127 -4.87 18.38 18.14
N GLU A 128 -5.34 17.84 19.27
CA GLU A 128 -4.77 18.13 20.58
C GLU A 128 -3.34 17.58 20.71
N LEU A 129 -3.06 16.41 20.12
CA LEU A 129 -1.72 15.84 19.98
C LEU A 129 -0.81 16.66 19.03
N LEU A 130 -1.32 17.13 17.89
CA LEU A 130 -0.57 17.91 16.90
C LEU A 130 -0.28 19.36 17.35
N SER A 131 -1.09 19.93 18.25
CA SER A 131 -0.87 21.27 18.83
C SER A 131 0.44 21.39 19.63
N LYS A 132 1.06 20.26 19.98
CA LYS A 132 2.37 20.17 20.65
C LYS A 132 3.56 20.29 19.69
N SER A 133 3.34 20.39 18.37
CA SER A 133 4.37 20.51 17.32
C SER A 133 4.51 21.95 16.79
N SER A 134 5.75 22.45 16.72
CA SER A 134 6.08 23.86 16.41
C SER A 134 5.74 24.34 14.98
N ILE A 135 5.45 23.45 14.02
CA ILE A 135 5.27 23.81 12.59
C ILE A 135 3.81 23.62 12.12
N ALA A 136 3.03 22.78 12.81
CA ALA A 136 1.64 22.49 12.49
C ALA A 136 0.69 23.71 12.42
N PRO A 137 0.77 24.73 13.31
CA PRO A 137 -0.25 25.78 13.34
C PRO A 137 -0.25 26.70 12.12
N ILE A 138 0.89 26.89 11.45
CA ILE A 138 1.00 27.79 10.28
C ILE A 138 0.38 27.15 9.03
N LEU A 139 0.60 25.85 8.83
CA LEU A 139 0.00 25.09 7.73
C LEU A 139 -1.51 24.92 7.93
N LEU A 140 -1.95 24.61 9.15
CA LEU A 140 -3.36 24.50 9.51
C LEU A 140 -4.10 25.85 9.35
N GLN A 141 -3.47 26.97 9.68
CA GLN A 141 -4.07 28.30 9.49
C GLN A 141 -4.26 28.64 8.01
N ARG A 142 -3.33 28.25 7.12
CA ARG A 142 -3.46 28.45 5.67
C ARG A 142 -4.54 27.58 5.06
N ILE A 143 -4.65 26.32 5.49
CA ILE A 143 -5.72 25.42 5.07
C ILE A 143 -7.09 25.95 5.56
N ARG A 144 -7.18 26.38 6.83
CA ARG A 144 -8.40 27.00 7.39
C ARG A 144 -8.83 28.26 6.62
N ASN A 145 -7.90 29.07 6.14
CA ASN A 145 -8.20 30.26 5.35
C ASN A 145 -8.68 29.92 3.92
N LEU A 146 -8.19 28.83 3.32
CA LEU A 146 -8.68 28.32 2.03
C LEU A 146 -10.10 27.76 2.12
N VAL A 147 -10.51 27.27 3.30
CA VAL A 147 -11.80 26.60 3.53
C VAL A 147 -12.93 27.59 3.87
N SER A 148 -12.67 28.89 4.00
CA SER A 148 -13.69 29.82 4.48
C SER A 148 -14.63 30.37 3.39
N ARG A 149 -15.92 29.99 3.51
CA ARG A 149 -17.16 30.81 3.40
C ARG A 149 -18.30 30.36 2.48
N LYS A 150 -18.27 29.22 1.77
CA LYS A 150 -19.50 28.82 1.02
C LYS A 150 -19.85 27.35 0.81
N GLN A 151 -19.16 26.37 1.42
CA GLN A 151 -19.38 24.98 1.03
C GLN A 151 -19.43 23.99 2.21
N ARG A 152 -20.63 23.76 2.75
CA ARG A 152 -20.93 22.52 3.50
C ARG A 152 -21.12 21.30 2.60
N LYS A 153 -21.20 21.48 1.27
CA LYS A 153 -21.20 20.38 0.27
C LYS A 153 -19.79 19.98 -0.22
N ILE A 154 -18.72 20.73 0.10
CA ILE A 154 -17.33 20.39 -0.27
C ILE A 154 -16.55 19.77 0.90
N SER A 155 -17.09 19.74 2.13
CA SER A 155 -16.36 19.18 3.27
C SER A 155 -16.05 17.68 3.15
N LEU A 156 -16.85 16.92 2.40
CA LEU A 156 -16.58 15.49 2.15
C LEU A 156 -15.43 15.26 1.15
N ILE A 157 -15.19 16.17 0.21
CA ILE A 157 -14.06 16.10 -0.73
C ILE A 157 -12.76 16.55 -0.05
N ASN A 158 -12.85 17.41 0.96
CA ASN A 158 -11.67 17.92 1.67
C ASN A 158 -11.09 16.91 2.67
N LEU A 159 -11.90 16.00 3.22
CA LEU A 159 -11.43 15.00 4.18
C LEU A 159 -10.32 14.08 3.63
N PRO A 160 -10.42 13.51 2.42
CA PRO A 160 -9.31 12.76 1.83
C PRO A 160 -8.11 13.65 1.49
N ILE A 161 -8.32 14.93 1.15
CA ILE A 161 -7.22 15.87 0.88
C ILE A 161 -6.46 16.19 2.17
N GLU A 162 -7.16 16.47 3.27
CA GLU A 162 -6.58 16.71 4.59
C GLU A 162 -5.80 15.49 5.08
N PHE A 163 -6.33 14.29 4.85
CA PHE A 163 -5.65 13.03 5.15
C PHE A 163 -4.38 12.84 4.30
N ILE A 164 -4.45 13.07 2.99
CA ILE A 164 -3.26 13.02 2.11
C ILE A 164 -2.21 14.03 2.58
N VAL A 165 -2.61 15.26 2.91
CA VAL A 165 -1.72 16.29 3.43
C VAL A 165 -1.12 15.88 4.77
N TYR A 166 -1.90 15.28 5.67
CA TYR A 166 -1.41 14.72 6.93
C TYR A 166 -0.32 13.65 6.69
N TYR A 167 -0.57 12.69 5.79
CA TYR A 167 0.41 11.68 5.42
C TYR A 167 1.65 12.28 4.74
N TRP A 168 1.51 13.33 3.93
CA TRP A 168 2.65 14.07 3.37
C TRP A 168 3.49 14.74 4.45
N ILE A 169 2.85 15.34 5.45
CA ILE A 169 3.56 15.95 6.59
C ILE A 169 4.24 14.86 7.42
N LYS A 170 3.55 13.75 7.73
CA LYS A 170 4.07 12.64 8.53
C LYS A 170 5.16 11.82 7.84
N SER A 171 5.12 11.71 6.51
CA SER A 171 6.19 11.10 5.71
C SER A 171 7.39 12.03 5.50
N ASP A 172 7.27 13.29 5.95
CA ASP A 172 8.32 14.29 5.87
C ASP A 172 8.76 14.55 4.41
N ILE A 173 7.83 14.36 3.45
CA ILE A 173 8.10 14.37 2.00
C ILE A 173 8.70 15.69 1.51
N PHE A 174 8.39 16.81 2.19
CA PHE A 174 8.87 18.15 1.83
C PHE A 174 10.22 18.51 2.45
N ARG A 175 10.76 17.70 3.37
CA ARG A 175 12.06 18.00 3.97
C ARG A 175 13.16 17.66 2.99
N SER A 176 14.09 18.60 2.85
CA SER A 176 15.27 18.45 2.00
C SER A 176 16.06 17.20 2.36
N VAL A 177 16.39 16.41 1.33
CA VAL A 177 17.31 15.28 1.48
C VAL A 177 18.71 15.84 1.69
N ASN A 178 19.31 15.53 2.84
CA ASN A 178 20.69 15.86 3.12
C ASN A 178 21.56 14.67 2.74
N VAL A 179 22.41 14.87 1.74
CA VAL A 179 23.41 13.88 1.32
C VAL A 179 24.78 14.40 1.71
N SER A 180 25.55 13.57 2.40
CA SER A 180 26.90 13.91 2.84
C SER A 180 27.82 12.71 2.68
N LYS A 181 29.11 12.98 2.53
CA LYS A 181 30.13 11.95 2.73
C LYS A 181 30.35 11.78 4.24
N VAL A 182 30.33 10.55 4.71
CA VAL A 182 30.61 10.20 6.12
C VAL A 182 31.82 9.28 6.19
N GLU A 183 32.60 9.46 7.24
CA GLU A 183 33.66 8.54 7.65
C GLU A 183 33.15 7.78 8.88
N ASN A 184 33.34 6.47 8.90
CA ASN A 184 32.85 5.53 9.91
C ASN A 184 31.31 5.55 10.07
N ALA A 185 30.61 4.97 9.09
CA ALA A 185 29.14 4.97 9.00
C ALA A 185 28.38 4.50 10.26
N PHE A 186 29.01 3.67 11.10
CA PHE A 186 28.43 3.03 12.28
C PHE A 186 29.21 3.32 13.57
N ASP A 187 29.78 4.51 13.73
CA ASP A 187 30.40 4.97 14.98
C ASP A 187 31.26 3.90 15.69
N ARG A 188 32.42 3.61 15.11
CA ARG A 188 33.44 2.64 15.59
C ARG A 188 33.08 1.16 15.47
N VAL A 189 31.94 0.80 14.88
CA VAL A 189 31.68 -0.58 14.45
C VAL A 189 32.55 -0.92 13.24
N LYS A 190 33.16 -2.11 13.25
CA LYS A 190 34.04 -2.58 12.17
C LYS A 190 33.34 -3.52 11.21
N GLN A 191 32.42 -4.35 11.72
CA GLN A 191 31.71 -5.35 10.94
C GLN A 191 30.27 -5.52 11.41
N LEU A 192 29.42 -5.94 10.48
CA LEU A 192 28.04 -6.31 10.74
C LEU A 192 27.90 -7.80 10.47
N THR A 193 27.30 -8.52 11.41
CA THR A 193 26.82 -9.88 11.14
C THR A 193 25.35 -9.79 10.77
N ILE A 194 24.99 -10.29 9.59
CA ILE A 194 23.63 -10.22 9.04
C ILE A 194 23.10 -11.61 8.75
N PHE A 195 21.78 -11.76 8.85
CA PHE A 195 21.04 -12.84 8.20
C PHE A 195 20.38 -12.29 6.95
N TYR A 196 20.54 -12.93 5.80
CA TYR A 196 20.05 -12.44 4.52
C TYR A 196 19.41 -13.53 3.67
N LYS A 197 18.53 -13.12 2.76
CA LYS A 197 18.10 -13.90 1.60
C LYS A 197 18.55 -13.19 0.34
N HIS A 198 19.11 -13.94 -0.59
CA HIS A 198 19.36 -13.45 -1.95
C HIS A 198 18.03 -13.39 -2.71
N ALA A 199 17.76 -12.26 -3.34
CA ALA A 199 16.56 -12.00 -4.12
C ALA A 199 16.97 -11.54 -5.52
N ILE A 200 16.37 -12.16 -6.54
CA ILE A 200 16.48 -11.76 -7.94
C ILE A 200 15.12 -11.26 -8.41
N GLY A 201 15.12 -10.17 -9.17
CA GLY A 201 13.94 -9.58 -9.76
C GLY A 201 13.60 -8.19 -9.19
N PRO A 202 12.37 -7.69 -9.45
CA PRO A 202 12.05 -6.30 -9.19
C PRO A 202 12.12 -5.98 -7.70
N TYR A 203 12.86 -4.92 -7.33
CA TYR A 203 13.02 -4.53 -5.93
C TYR A 203 11.71 -4.22 -5.21
N GLN A 204 10.63 -3.86 -5.92
CA GLN A 204 9.31 -3.68 -5.30
C GLN A 204 8.81 -4.98 -4.62
N LYS A 205 9.29 -6.15 -5.06
CA LYS A 205 8.91 -7.45 -4.48
C LYS A 205 9.74 -7.83 -3.26
N VAL A 206 10.79 -7.09 -2.91
CA VAL A 206 11.64 -7.42 -1.75
C VAL A 206 10.98 -7.04 -0.41
N GLY A 207 9.99 -6.16 -0.41
CA GLY A 207 9.27 -5.72 0.79
C GLY A 207 8.71 -6.86 1.64
N LYS A 208 8.29 -7.97 1.00
CA LYS A 208 7.79 -9.17 1.68
C LYS A 208 8.80 -9.79 2.64
N TYR A 209 10.11 -9.69 2.35
CA TYR A 209 11.15 -10.25 3.22
C TYR A 209 11.26 -9.46 4.52
N PHE A 210 11.09 -8.13 4.48
CA PHE A 210 11.05 -7.33 5.71
C PHE A 210 9.84 -7.68 6.59
N CYS A 211 8.67 -7.90 6.00
CA CYS A 211 7.50 -8.38 6.74
C CYS A 211 7.72 -9.77 7.34
N GLU A 212 8.39 -10.68 6.61
CA GLU A 212 8.73 -12.00 7.11
C GLU A 212 9.71 -11.91 8.29
N ILE A 213 10.76 -11.10 8.17
CA ILE A 213 11.74 -10.85 9.25
C ILE A 213 11.06 -10.35 10.52
N ASP A 214 10.16 -9.36 10.41
CA ASP A 214 9.44 -8.78 11.55
C ASP A 214 8.64 -9.84 12.35
N SER A 215 8.30 -10.98 11.74
CA SER A 215 7.64 -12.12 12.41
C SER A 215 8.61 -13.14 13.02
N LEU A 216 9.88 -13.13 12.63
CA LEU A 216 10.89 -14.14 13.02
C LEU A 216 11.81 -13.66 14.14
N VAL A 217 12.07 -12.36 14.23
CA VAL A 217 12.99 -11.75 15.21
C VAL A 217 12.28 -10.83 16.21
N PRO A 218 12.88 -10.51 17.36
CA PRO A 218 12.33 -9.53 18.29
C PRO A 218 12.05 -8.18 17.64
N LYS A 219 11.01 -7.47 18.12
CA LYS A 219 10.66 -6.13 17.61
C LYS A 219 11.84 -5.16 17.78
N GLY A 220 12.03 -4.31 16.78
CA GLY A 220 13.05 -3.25 16.80
C GLY A 220 14.44 -3.69 16.33
N VAL A 221 14.65 -4.96 15.98
CA VAL A 221 15.88 -5.41 15.33
C VAL A 221 16.06 -4.67 14.01
N PRO A 222 17.24 -4.07 13.75
CA PRO A 222 17.49 -3.37 12.49
C PRO A 222 17.42 -4.32 11.29
N THR A 223 16.73 -3.89 10.23
CA THR A 223 16.71 -4.60 8.95
C THR A 223 17.75 -4.03 8.01
N VAL A 224 18.20 -4.85 7.06
CA VAL A 224 19.23 -4.50 6.08
C VAL A 224 18.80 -4.91 4.68
N GLY A 225 19.06 -4.04 3.71
CA GLY A 225 18.97 -4.34 2.28
C GLY A 225 20.27 -3.94 1.59
N ILE A 226 20.84 -4.86 0.82
CA ILE A 226 21.97 -4.60 -0.07
C ILE A 226 21.45 -4.70 -1.50
N TYR A 227 21.49 -3.62 -2.26
CA TYR A 227 21.01 -3.56 -3.63
C TYR A 227 22.20 -3.39 -4.56
N TYR A 228 22.43 -4.39 -5.40
CA TYR A 228 23.64 -4.51 -6.20
C TYR A 228 23.56 -3.74 -7.53
N ASP A 229 22.34 -3.55 -8.04
CA ASP A 229 22.11 -2.98 -9.36
C ASP A 229 21.36 -1.64 -9.32
N ASP A 230 21.66 -0.74 -10.28
CA ASP A 230 20.83 0.44 -10.57
C ASP A 230 19.63 -0.01 -11.44
N PRO A 231 18.38 0.01 -10.92
CA PRO A 231 17.20 -0.43 -11.65
C PRO A 231 16.83 0.48 -12.84
N GLN A 232 17.52 1.62 -13.02
CA GLN A 232 17.41 2.44 -14.22
C GLN A 232 18.33 1.96 -15.36
N VAL A 233 19.29 1.09 -15.06
CA VAL A 233 20.31 0.60 -15.99
C VAL A 233 20.16 -0.90 -16.22
N VAL A 234 19.95 -1.66 -15.15
CA VAL A 234 19.77 -3.11 -15.19
C VAL A 234 18.28 -3.44 -15.28
N PRO A 235 17.86 -4.36 -16.19
CA PRO A 235 16.47 -4.81 -16.28
C PRO A 235 15.94 -5.32 -14.95
N SER A 236 14.70 -4.96 -14.62
CA SER A 236 14.14 -5.21 -13.30
C SER A 236 14.06 -6.70 -12.95
N GLU A 237 13.97 -7.57 -13.95
CA GLU A 237 13.83 -9.02 -13.84
C GLU A 237 15.13 -9.70 -13.38
N ILE A 238 16.27 -9.04 -13.56
CA ILE A 238 17.59 -9.56 -13.21
C ILE A 238 18.30 -8.73 -12.13
N CYS A 239 17.67 -7.67 -11.62
CA CYS A 239 18.19 -6.95 -10.46
C CYS A 239 18.37 -7.90 -9.27
N GLN A 240 19.45 -7.73 -8.52
CA GLN A 240 19.83 -8.57 -7.39
C GLN A 240 19.89 -7.76 -6.09
N ALA A 241 19.40 -8.37 -5.02
CA ALA A 241 19.51 -7.83 -3.67
C ALA A 241 19.79 -8.91 -2.63
N ALA A 242 20.40 -8.52 -1.52
CA ALA A 242 20.44 -9.31 -0.30
C ALA A 242 19.63 -8.59 0.79
N VAL A 243 18.58 -9.23 1.28
CA VAL A 243 17.60 -8.60 2.20
C VAL A 243 17.48 -9.40 3.48
N GLY A 244 17.49 -8.72 4.62
CA GLY A 244 17.83 -9.37 5.87
C GLY A 244 17.65 -8.53 7.13
N CYS A 245 18.19 -9.04 8.23
CA CYS A 245 18.33 -8.33 9.50
C CYS A 245 19.76 -8.36 10.02
N ILE A 246 20.09 -7.38 10.85
CA ILE A 246 21.38 -7.32 11.54
C ILE A 246 21.29 -8.18 12.80
N TYR A 247 22.15 -9.20 12.88
CA TYR A 247 22.31 -10.04 14.06
C TYR A 247 23.24 -9.42 15.09
N ALA A 248 24.35 -8.82 14.63
CA ALA A 248 25.32 -8.22 15.54
C ALA A 248 26.05 -7.02 14.91
N PHE A 249 26.35 -6.04 15.75
CA PHE A 249 27.36 -5.01 15.49
C PHE A 249 28.65 -5.45 16.18
N ASP A 250 29.68 -5.77 15.40
CA ASP A 250 30.87 -6.49 15.88
C ASP A 250 30.50 -7.75 16.66
N ASN A 251 30.76 -7.76 17.97
CA ASN A 251 30.46 -8.88 18.88
C ASN A 251 29.20 -8.65 19.72
N GLN A 252 28.50 -7.51 19.53
CA GLN A 252 27.28 -7.20 20.25
C GLN A 252 26.07 -7.79 19.52
N VAL A 253 25.61 -8.94 20.03
CA VAL A 253 24.45 -9.68 19.52
C VAL A 253 23.14 -8.97 19.88
N LEU A 254 22.22 -8.90 18.91
CA LEU A 254 20.92 -8.21 19.04
C LEU A 254 19.75 -9.15 19.35
N PHE A 255 19.85 -10.43 19.02
CA PHE A 255 18.82 -11.42 19.31
C PHE A 255 19.41 -12.83 19.49
N ASP A 256 18.62 -13.75 20.03
CA ASP A 256 19.07 -15.06 20.49
C ASP A 256 19.21 -16.12 19.38
N GLU A 257 19.83 -17.25 19.71
CA GLU A 257 20.03 -18.36 18.76
C GLU A 257 18.69 -18.95 18.29
N SER A 258 17.63 -18.90 19.11
CA SER A 258 16.31 -19.41 18.69
C SER A 258 15.76 -18.66 17.48
N ALA A 259 15.94 -17.34 17.43
CA ALA A 259 15.58 -16.53 16.27
C ALA A 259 16.50 -16.83 15.07
N CYS A 260 17.79 -17.10 15.32
CA CYS A 260 18.73 -17.51 14.28
C CYS A 260 18.32 -18.83 13.62
N GLU A 261 17.88 -19.81 14.39
CA GLU A 261 17.38 -21.09 13.88
C GLU A 261 16.12 -20.91 13.04
N ARG A 262 15.16 -20.09 13.49
CA ARG A 262 13.95 -19.77 12.70
C ARG A 262 14.29 -19.10 11.38
N LEU A 263 15.26 -18.18 11.37
CA LEU A 263 15.76 -17.54 10.15
C LEU A 263 16.39 -18.58 9.21
N LYS A 264 17.28 -19.44 9.71
CA LYS A 264 17.91 -20.52 8.92
C LYS A 264 16.87 -21.49 8.35
N GLN A 265 15.87 -21.90 9.14
CA GLN A 265 14.76 -22.76 8.68
C GLN A 265 13.93 -22.11 7.57
N LYS A 266 13.81 -20.78 7.58
CA LYS A 266 13.15 -20.02 6.51
C LYS A 266 14.05 -19.77 5.31
N GLY A 267 15.29 -20.23 5.32
CA GLY A 267 16.25 -20.08 4.22
C GLY A 267 17.04 -18.77 4.24
N TYR A 268 17.17 -18.12 5.39
CA TYR A 268 18.14 -17.03 5.55
C TYR A 268 19.53 -17.60 5.84
N GLU A 269 20.53 -16.99 5.23
CA GLU A 269 21.94 -17.32 5.45
C GLU A 269 22.63 -16.26 6.30
N GLN A 270 23.65 -16.67 7.04
CA GLN A 270 24.45 -15.76 7.86
C GLN A 270 25.71 -15.31 7.10
N LYS A 271 26.00 -14.01 7.14
CA LYS A 271 27.22 -13.44 6.56
C LYS A 271 27.75 -12.31 7.45
N VAL A 272 29.08 -12.19 7.49
CA VAL A 272 29.76 -11.01 8.05
C VAL A 272 30.12 -10.08 6.90
N ILE A 273 29.71 -8.82 6.99
CA ILE A 273 30.05 -7.76 6.04
C ILE A 273 30.83 -6.66 6.77
N PRO A 274 31.75 -5.95 6.09
CA PRO A 274 32.45 -4.82 6.69
C PRO A 274 31.47 -3.65 6.92
N ALA A 275 31.63 -2.93 8.03
CA ALA A 275 30.98 -1.64 8.20
C ALA A 275 31.57 -0.66 7.17
N PRO A 276 30.77 0.19 6.50
CA PRO A 276 31.29 1.16 5.54
C PRO A 276 32.28 2.12 6.21
N GLY A 277 33.54 2.05 5.79
CA GLY A 277 34.60 2.94 6.25
C GLY A 277 34.36 4.37 5.79
N SER A 278 34.32 4.58 4.47
CA SER A 278 33.90 5.85 3.86
C SER A 278 32.67 5.60 2.98
N ALA A 279 31.63 6.40 3.12
CA ALA A 279 30.39 6.21 2.36
C ALA A 279 29.70 7.54 2.03
N VAL A 280 28.96 7.55 0.93
CA VAL A 280 27.91 8.55 0.74
C VAL A 280 26.71 8.13 1.59
N HIS A 281 26.23 9.04 2.42
CA HIS A 281 25.16 8.77 3.37
C HIS A 281 24.02 9.76 3.24
N THR A 282 22.81 9.23 3.40
CA THR A 282 21.63 10.03 3.70
C THR A 282 20.72 9.28 4.66
N ARG A 283 19.98 10.03 5.46
CA ARG A 283 18.99 9.51 6.40
C ARG A 283 17.64 10.15 6.09
N GLN A 284 16.60 9.34 6.11
CA GLN A 284 15.23 9.82 6.05
C GLN A 284 14.30 9.05 6.98
N LEU A 285 13.16 9.66 7.29
CA LEU A 285 12.08 9.03 8.04
C LEU A 285 11.43 7.92 7.20
N PHE A 286 11.11 6.79 7.82
CA PHE A 286 10.62 5.57 7.16
C PHE A 286 9.43 4.96 7.91
N ASN A 287 8.37 5.76 8.12
CA ASN A 287 7.22 5.38 8.96
C ASN A 287 5.93 5.05 8.19
N THR A 288 5.83 5.41 6.91
CA THR A 288 4.59 5.27 6.13
C THR A 288 4.91 4.80 4.72
N MET A 289 3.97 4.21 3.99
CA MET A 289 4.21 3.78 2.60
C MET A 289 4.72 4.91 1.69
N LEU A 290 4.36 6.16 1.97
CA LEU A 290 4.83 7.33 1.20
C LEU A 290 6.34 7.60 1.32
N CYS A 291 7.00 7.07 2.35
CA CYS A 291 8.46 7.18 2.46
C CYS A 291 9.20 6.42 1.35
N ILE A 292 8.58 5.40 0.76
CA ILE A 292 9.16 4.66 -0.39
C ILE A 292 9.18 5.57 -1.62
N PHE A 293 8.12 6.34 -1.87
CA PHE A 293 8.12 7.35 -2.93
C PHE A 293 9.16 8.42 -2.68
N ARG A 294 9.33 8.85 -1.42
CA ARG A 294 10.38 9.80 -1.04
C ARG A 294 11.77 9.25 -1.36
N LEU A 295 12.02 8.00 -0.99
CA LEU A 295 13.25 7.28 -1.26
C LEU A 295 13.58 7.25 -2.75
N ILE A 296 12.62 6.83 -3.59
CA ILE A 296 12.82 6.65 -5.05
C ILE A 296 12.93 7.99 -5.78
N TRP A 297 12.07 8.97 -5.47
CA TRP A 297 11.98 10.21 -6.25
C TRP A 297 12.84 11.36 -5.73
N PHE A 298 13.28 11.33 -4.47
CA PHE A 298 14.08 12.41 -3.89
C PHE A 298 15.42 11.91 -3.39
N SER A 299 15.45 10.85 -2.57
CA SER A 299 16.69 10.41 -1.93
C SER A 299 17.70 9.86 -2.93
N TYR A 300 17.32 8.85 -3.72
CA TYR A 300 18.21 8.28 -4.74
C TYR A 300 18.68 9.29 -5.80
N PRO A 301 17.81 10.16 -6.37
CA PRO A 301 18.25 11.20 -7.28
C PRO A 301 19.22 12.21 -6.64
N ALA A 302 19.00 12.61 -5.38
CA ALA A 302 19.92 13.48 -4.66
C ALA A 302 21.28 12.81 -4.43
N ILE A 303 21.30 11.52 -4.08
CA ILE A 303 22.53 10.73 -3.95
C ILE A 303 23.25 10.64 -5.29
N LYS A 304 22.57 10.27 -6.39
CA LYS A 304 23.14 10.17 -7.74
C LYS A 304 23.77 11.49 -8.19
N LYS A 305 23.11 12.62 -7.89
CA LYS A 305 23.64 13.96 -8.14
C LYS A 305 24.89 14.25 -7.30
N PHE A 306 24.88 13.88 -6.02
CA PHE A 306 26.03 14.06 -5.13
C PHE A 306 27.24 13.23 -5.55
N VAL A 307 27.03 11.93 -5.84
CA VAL A 307 28.05 11.00 -6.33
C VAL A 307 28.68 11.54 -7.61
N LYS A 308 27.86 11.90 -8.61
CA LYS A 308 28.35 12.46 -9.88
C LYS A 308 29.12 13.76 -9.70
N LYS A 309 28.64 14.68 -8.85
CA LYS A 309 29.28 15.98 -8.63
C LYS A 309 30.66 15.85 -7.98
N ASN A 310 30.84 14.84 -7.12
CA ASN A 310 32.08 14.63 -6.37
C ASN A 310 32.96 13.52 -6.97
N GLU A 311 32.60 13.00 -8.16
CA GLU A 311 33.36 11.95 -8.87
C GLU A 311 33.66 10.73 -7.98
N LEU A 312 32.65 10.30 -7.21
CA LEU A 312 32.80 9.20 -6.27
C LEU A 312 32.48 7.86 -6.95
N GLU A 313 33.31 6.85 -6.67
CA GLU A 313 33.08 5.47 -7.10
C GLU A 313 32.24 4.73 -6.05
N VAL A 314 31.00 4.42 -6.41
CA VAL A 314 30.07 3.62 -5.60
C VAL A 314 29.46 2.53 -6.48
N GLN A 315 29.29 1.33 -5.94
CA GLN A 315 28.87 0.15 -6.71
C GLN A 315 27.52 -0.43 -6.27
N LEU A 316 27.09 -0.16 -5.04
CA LEU A 316 25.87 -0.70 -4.45
C LEU A 316 25.28 0.25 -3.42
N ALA A 317 24.04 0.00 -3.02
CA ALA A 317 23.39 0.67 -1.90
C ALA A 317 23.19 -0.30 -0.73
N LEU A 318 23.61 0.11 0.46
CA LEU A 318 23.33 -0.54 1.73
C LEU A 318 22.30 0.30 2.49
N GLU A 319 21.08 -0.21 2.61
CA GLU A 319 20.02 0.39 3.41
C GLU A 319 19.96 -0.31 4.77
N VAL A 320 19.97 0.47 5.85
CA VAL A 320 19.72 -0.03 7.20
C VAL A 320 18.53 0.70 7.79
N CYS A 321 17.46 -0.05 8.06
CA CYS A 321 16.26 0.47 8.69
C CYS A 321 16.28 0.15 10.18
N LYS A 322 16.17 1.17 11.03
CA LYS A 322 16.17 1.01 12.49
C LYS A 322 15.12 1.88 13.15
N VAL A 323 14.55 1.37 14.23
CA VAL A 323 13.69 2.14 15.13
C VAL A 323 14.59 2.89 16.10
N GLN A 324 14.39 4.20 16.21
CA GLN A 324 15.10 5.07 17.14
C GLN A 324 14.40 5.13 18.50
N PRO A 325 15.07 5.61 19.56
CA PRO A 325 14.47 5.74 20.89
C PRO A 325 13.21 6.63 20.95
N ASP A 326 13.02 7.51 19.96
CA ASP A 326 11.83 8.37 19.82
C ASP A 326 10.62 7.62 19.22
N GLY A 327 10.74 6.31 18.97
CA GLY A 327 9.72 5.47 18.36
C GLY A 327 9.66 5.55 16.83
N ASN A 328 10.39 6.48 16.21
CA ASN A 328 10.38 6.63 14.75
C ASN A 328 11.34 5.65 14.08
N ARG A 329 10.93 5.12 12.93
CA ARG A 329 11.77 4.33 12.06
C ARG A 329 12.48 5.24 11.06
N TYR A 330 13.79 5.03 10.91
CA TYR A 330 14.60 5.72 9.92
C TYR A 330 15.29 4.70 9.02
N VAL A 331 15.42 5.05 7.75
CA VAL A 331 16.32 4.35 6.83
C VAL A 331 17.58 5.19 6.65
N ASP A 332 18.71 4.57 6.96
CA ASP A 332 20.04 5.06 6.64
C ASP A 332 20.50 4.39 5.34
N ILE A 333 20.77 5.18 4.31
CA ILE A 333 21.29 4.69 3.03
C ILE A 333 22.78 5.01 3.01
N TYR A 334 23.59 3.98 2.86
CA TYR A 334 25.03 4.07 2.70
C TYR A 334 25.40 3.55 1.31
N MET A 335 26.11 4.34 0.53
CA MET A 335 26.80 3.87 -0.67
C MET A 335 28.30 3.85 -0.37
N PRO A 336 28.89 2.68 -0.04
CA PRO A 336 30.30 2.57 0.26
C PRO A 336 31.15 3.09 -0.90
N ILE A 337 32.16 3.90 -0.58
CA ILE A 337 33.07 4.47 -1.58
C ILE A 337 34.28 3.54 -1.72
N GLY A 338 34.61 3.18 -2.96
CA GLY A 338 35.72 2.28 -3.28
C GLY A 338 35.31 0.80 -3.34
N ALA A 339 36.13 -0.10 -2.80
CA ALA A 339 35.97 -1.54 -3.00
C ALA A 339 34.74 -2.12 -2.29
N ALA A 340 33.80 -2.69 -3.06
CA ALA A 340 32.55 -3.25 -2.54
C ALA A 340 32.58 -4.79 -2.30
N ASN A 341 33.72 -5.44 -2.53
CA ASN A 341 33.85 -6.91 -2.50
C ASN A 341 33.34 -7.58 -1.21
N GLY A 342 33.45 -6.91 -0.06
CA GLY A 342 32.98 -7.44 1.23
C GLY A 342 31.46 -7.54 1.37
N TYR A 343 30.69 -6.85 0.53
CA TYR A 343 29.22 -6.77 0.61
C TYR A 343 28.51 -7.77 -0.31
N TYR A 344 29.19 -8.29 -1.34
CA TYR A 344 28.60 -9.27 -2.24
C TYR A 344 28.38 -10.60 -1.52
N VAL A 345 27.15 -11.11 -1.61
CA VAL A 345 26.79 -12.44 -1.12
C VAL A 345 27.28 -13.50 -2.10
N LYS A 346 27.41 -14.75 -1.64
CA LYS A 346 28.01 -15.82 -2.45
C LYS A 346 27.18 -16.15 -3.70
N GLU A 347 25.89 -15.86 -3.67
CA GLU A 347 24.93 -16.11 -4.74
C GLU A 347 24.89 -15.01 -5.80
N HIS A 348 25.49 -13.86 -5.51
CA HIS A 348 25.49 -12.73 -6.44
C HIS A 348 26.30 -13.09 -7.68
N LEU A 349 25.69 -12.89 -8.85
CA LEU A 349 26.31 -13.07 -10.15
C LEU A 349 26.44 -11.72 -10.85
N ASN A 350 27.36 -11.61 -11.82
CA ASN A 350 27.30 -10.45 -12.70
C ASN A 350 25.99 -10.54 -13.55
N PRO A 351 25.45 -9.41 -14.03
CA PRO A 351 24.18 -9.44 -14.77
C PRO A 351 24.19 -10.33 -16.02
N GLN A 352 25.34 -10.46 -16.71
CA GLN A 352 25.46 -11.27 -17.93
C GLN A 352 25.40 -12.77 -17.61
N ASP A 353 26.16 -13.22 -16.61
CA ASP A 353 26.16 -14.60 -16.11
C ASP A 353 24.78 -14.98 -15.58
N LEU A 354 24.07 -14.02 -14.94
CA LEU A 354 22.73 -14.24 -14.45
C LEU A 354 21.72 -14.41 -15.61
N GLU A 355 21.80 -13.55 -16.63
CA GLU A 355 20.98 -13.70 -17.85
C GLU A 355 21.21 -15.05 -18.52
N GLU A 356 22.47 -15.46 -18.67
CA GLU A 356 22.83 -16.76 -19.25
C GLU A 356 22.23 -17.91 -18.42
N LYS A 357 22.43 -17.90 -17.09
CA LYS A 357 21.89 -18.90 -16.18
C LYS A 357 20.36 -18.98 -16.22
N LEU A 358 19.68 -17.84 -16.31
CA LEU A 358 18.23 -17.78 -16.41
C LEU A 358 17.74 -18.27 -17.78
N SER A 359 18.47 -17.98 -18.86
CA SER A 359 18.13 -18.46 -20.20
C SER A 359 18.19 -19.98 -20.30
N ILE A 360 19.25 -20.62 -19.78
CA ILE A 360 19.40 -22.08 -19.74
C ILE A 360 18.24 -22.71 -18.96
N SER A 361 17.91 -22.17 -17.78
CA SER A 361 16.82 -22.70 -16.95
C SER A 361 15.45 -22.65 -17.62
N ARG A 362 15.22 -21.67 -18.50
CA ARG A 362 13.97 -21.55 -19.27
C ARG A 362 13.91 -22.58 -20.38
N SER A 363 15.02 -22.79 -21.09
CA SER A 363 15.12 -23.80 -22.15
C SER A 363 14.92 -25.23 -21.64
N ASP A 364 15.38 -25.55 -20.44
CA ASP A 364 15.20 -26.88 -19.83
C ASP A 364 13.77 -27.14 -19.30
N SER A 365 12.94 -26.09 -19.20
CA SER A 365 11.58 -26.17 -18.64
C SER A 365 10.48 -26.23 -19.70
N GLU A 366 10.81 -26.10 -20.99
CA GLU A 366 9.86 -26.30 -22.08
C GLU A 366 9.76 -27.80 -22.37
N PRO A 367 8.59 -28.46 -22.20
CA PRO A 367 8.42 -29.81 -22.70
C PRO A 367 8.55 -29.76 -24.22
N GLU A 368 9.55 -30.49 -24.75
CA GLU A 368 9.72 -30.74 -26.17
C GLU A 368 8.37 -31.13 -26.79
N THR A 369 7.69 -30.17 -27.41
CA THR A 369 6.55 -30.47 -28.26
C THR A 369 7.16 -31.00 -29.53
N GLN A 370 7.18 -32.32 -29.65
CA GLN A 370 7.52 -33.03 -30.88
C GLN A 370 6.68 -32.45 -32.03
N SER A 371 7.27 -31.57 -32.82
CA SER A 371 6.78 -31.21 -34.15
C SER A 371 7.26 -32.28 -35.12
N GLU A 372 6.47 -33.34 -35.26
CA GLU A 372 6.58 -34.22 -36.42
C GLU A 372 6.00 -33.52 -37.66
N LYS A 373 6.88 -33.33 -38.66
CA LYS A 373 6.68 -33.51 -40.10
C LYS A 373 5.55 -32.73 -40.82
N GLU A 374 5.97 -31.84 -41.73
CA GLU A 374 5.58 -31.86 -43.16
C GLU A 374 6.81 -31.40 -43.97
N LEU A 375 7.60 -32.33 -44.51
CA LEU A 375 7.54 -32.87 -45.88
C LEU A 375 7.74 -31.81 -46.99
N SER A 376 8.87 -31.98 -47.67
CA SER A 376 9.38 -31.25 -48.83
C SER A 376 8.38 -31.05 -49.97
N GLN A 377 8.22 -29.80 -50.42
CA GLN A 377 7.81 -29.47 -51.78
C GLN A 377 8.93 -28.67 -52.44
N ASN A 378 9.73 -29.36 -53.24
CA ASN A 378 10.61 -28.82 -54.27
C ASN A 378 10.95 -30.00 -55.17
N ASP A 379 10.04 -30.39 -56.06
CA ASP A 379 10.30 -31.26 -57.22
C ASP A 379 9.01 -31.41 -58.04
N LEU A 380 8.60 -30.36 -58.75
CA LEU A 380 7.72 -30.46 -59.93
C LEU A 380 7.91 -29.17 -60.74
N GLU A 381 8.90 -29.15 -61.64
CA GLU A 381 8.91 -28.35 -62.88
C GLU A 381 10.25 -28.59 -63.60
N GLU A 382 10.35 -29.66 -64.40
CA GLU A 382 11.16 -29.73 -65.63
C GLU A 382 11.06 -31.13 -66.25
N GLU A 383 10.19 -31.29 -67.26
CA GLU A 383 10.49 -31.99 -68.52
C GLU A 383 9.22 -32.07 -69.38
N GLU A 384 8.96 -30.98 -70.11
CA GLU A 384 8.24 -31.04 -71.38
C GLU A 384 9.32 -30.98 -72.49
N ARG A 385 9.80 -32.15 -72.91
CA ARG A 385 10.45 -32.34 -74.20
C ARG A 385 10.42 -33.82 -74.60
N GLU A 386 9.92 -34.01 -75.83
CA GLU A 386 9.78 -35.25 -76.63
C GLU A 386 8.48 -36.06 -76.50
#